data_AF-A0A955CRZ2-F1
#
_entry.id   AF-A0A955CRZ2-F1
#
_cell.length_a   1.000
_cell.length_b   1.000
_cell.length_c   1.000
_cell.angle_alpha   90.00
_cell.angle_beta   90.00
_cell.angle_gamma   90.00
#
_symmetry.space_group_name_H-M   'P 1'
#
loop_
_entity.id
_entity.type
_entity.pdbx_description
1 polymer ?
#
loop_
_entity_poly.entity_id
_entity_poly.type
_entity_poly.pdbx_seq_one_letter_code
_entity_poly.pdbx_strand_id
1 'polypeptide(L)'
;MHTRTPARLCAIVAGSILALSGPVASATLLLDAPTMQEAQAFVQQQDWDKAIEAYKAIVKEQPSNGNAQFMLGYALHASGDLDNAILQHKKAAKMPQVAPMANYNLGCAFALKGMTSEAFEALNRAIDMGVRDAAQFKGDPDLQSLRTDERWKPMVESIAKLTQAEMALHFWVGEWDCYNTQNGNLSGTNTLSFRVGNKVIHESWTATGGQFSGESWNVYNRETNAWEQTWVDIGGNRLFITAKCNDDSIEGLMFEGENVAPGAKPTLSRMHVRPAEGGRVLQTGYSSDDGGKTWTQKYELMYVPKGEAYSVGES
;
A
#
# COMPACT_ATOMS: atom_id res chain seq x y z
N MET A 1 -19.21 -40.39 -54.75
CA MET A 1 -18.17 -39.42 -55.17
C MET A 1 -17.20 -39.30 -53.99
N HIS A 2 -15.98 -39.86 -54.06
CA HIS A 2 -14.75 -39.15 -54.45
C HIS A 2 -14.50 -37.91 -53.56
N THR A 3 -13.40 -37.78 -52.81
CA THR A 3 -12.00 -38.05 -53.23
C THR A 3 -11.02 -38.55 -52.14
N ARG A 4 -10.17 -39.51 -52.53
CA ARG A 4 -8.71 -39.66 -52.26
C ARG A 4 -8.12 -39.48 -50.83
N THR A 5 -7.59 -40.58 -50.29
CA THR A 5 -6.33 -40.64 -49.50
C THR A 5 -5.11 -40.42 -50.41
N PRO A 6 -3.94 -39.98 -49.88
CA PRO A 6 -2.83 -40.91 -49.56
C PRO A 6 -2.03 -40.45 -48.30
N ALA A 7 -0.97 -41.09 -47.75
CA ALA A 7 -0.23 -42.34 -48.03
C ALA A 7 0.30 -42.95 -46.69
N ARG A 8 0.94 -44.14 -46.76
CA ARG A 8 1.64 -44.83 -45.65
C ARG A 8 3.13 -45.04 -45.98
N LEU A 9 3.92 -45.48 -44.97
CA LEU A 9 5.31 -46.00 -45.05
C LEU A 9 6.36 -44.94 -45.46
N CYS A 10 7.66 -45.03 -45.17
CA CYS A 10 8.50 -46.04 -44.49
C CYS A 10 9.63 -45.27 -43.70
N ALA A 11 10.68 -45.83 -43.07
CA ALA A 11 11.26 -47.18 -43.06
C ALA A 11 11.92 -47.51 -41.69
N ILE A 12 12.59 -48.68 -41.61
CA ILE A 12 13.48 -49.11 -40.53
C ILE A 12 14.94 -48.83 -40.93
N VAL A 13 15.80 -48.41 -39.98
CA VAL A 13 17.24 -48.68 -40.05
C VAL A 13 17.68 -49.31 -38.73
N ALA A 14 18.13 -50.56 -38.78
CA ALA A 14 18.81 -51.21 -37.66
C ALA A 14 20.29 -50.82 -37.68
N GLY A 15 20.89 -50.59 -36.52
CA GLY A 15 22.31 -50.23 -36.45
C GLY A 15 22.87 -50.12 -35.03
N SER A 16 23.55 -51.17 -34.61
CA SER A 16 24.64 -51.15 -33.62
C SER A 16 24.31 -50.81 -32.16
N ILE A 17 24.46 -51.84 -31.31
CA ILE A 17 24.68 -51.68 -29.87
C ILE A 17 25.98 -50.90 -29.65
N LEU A 18 25.90 -49.79 -28.93
CA LEU A 18 27.04 -49.15 -28.28
C LEU A 18 26.62 -48.82 -26.85
N ALA A 19 27.12 -49.60 -25.90
CA ALA A 19 26.88 -49.38 -24.49
C ALA A 19 27.67 -48.15 -24.03
N LEU A 20 27.03 -46.98 -24.09
CA LEU A 20 27.49 -45.79 -23.39
C LEU A 20 26.76 -45.71 -22.05
N SER A 21 27.38 -46.29 -21.03
CA SER A 21 27.06 -46.03 -19.62
C SER A 21 27.51 -44.61 -19.26
N GLY A 22 26.85 -43.60 -19.83
CA GLY A 22 26.89 -42.24 -19.30
C GLY A 22 26.13 -42.20 -17.96
N PRO A 23 26.53 -41.33 -17.02
CA PRO A 23 25.72 -41.12 -15.83
C PRO A 23 24.34 -40.64 -16.28
N VAL A 24 23.28 -41.31 -15.81
CA VAL A 24 21.94 -40.73 -15.85
C VAL A 24 22.02 -39.47 -15.00
N ALA A 25 22.07 -38.30 -15.64
CA ALA A 25 21.92 -37.05 -14.94
C ALA A 25 20.54 -37.11 -14.28
N SER A 26 20.52 -37.15 -12.94
CA SER A 26 19.29 -36.96 -12.19
C SER A 26 18.75 -35.60 -12.58
N ALA A 27 17.74 -35.60 -13.45
CA ALA A 27 16.88 -34.48 -13.65
C ALA A 27 16.11 -34.31 -12.34
N THR A 28 16.71 -33.56 -11.41
CA THR A 28 16.00 -33.00 -10.28
C THR A 28 14.83 -32.24 -10.88
N LEU A 29 13.61 -32.77 -10.75
CA LEU A 29 12.43 -31.96 -10.94
C LEU A 29 12.60 -30.79 -9.96
N LEU A 30 12.79 -29.60 -10.50
CA LEU A 30 12.47 -28.39 -9.77
C LEU A 30 10.96 -28.50 -9.53
N LEU A 31 10.60 -28.92 -8.33
CA LEU A 31 9.29 -28.64 -7.79
C LEU A 31 9.20 -27.11 -7.75
N ASP A 32 8.32 -26.55 -8.57
CA ASP A 32 7.97 -25.14 -8.51
C ASP A 32 7.61 -24.78 -7.06
N ALA A 33 7.96 -23.58 -6.60
CA ALA A 33 7.61 -23.19 -5.24
C ALA A 33 6.09 -23.27 -5.04
N PRO A 34 5.62 -23.70 -3.85
CA PRO A 34 4.19 -23.78 -3.55
C PRO A 34 3.46 -22.49 -3.91
N THR A 35 2.29 -22.61 -4.49
CA THR A 35 1.45 -21.46 -4.80
C THR A 35 0.93 -20.79 -3.52
N MET A 36 0.54 -19.51 -3.62
CA MET A 36 -0.15 -18.80 -2.54
C MET A 36 -1.40 -19.56 -2.06
N GLN A 37 -2.10 -20.27 -2.96
CA GLN A 37 -3.30 -21.04 -2.65
C GLN A 37 -2.97 -22.31 -1.85
N GLU A 38 -1.91 -23.03 -2.18
CA GLU A 38 -1.45 -24.20 -1.42
C GLU A 38 -0.95 -23.79 -0.02
N ALA A 39 -0.16 -22.72 0.07
CA ALA A 39 0.28 -22.16 1.34
C ALA A 39 -0.91 -21.74 2.23
N GLN A 40 -1.94 -21.12 1.65
CA GLN A 40 -3.17 -20.74 2.35
C GLN A 40 -4.00 -21.97 2.76
N ALA A 41 -3.99 -23.06 1.99
CA ALA A 41 -4.66 -24.30 2.35
C ALA A 41 -4.06 -24.93 3.62
N PHE A 42 -2.74 -24.84 3.83
CA PHE A 42 -2.11 -25.27 5.09
C PHE A 42 -2.53 -24.40 6.28
N VAL A 43 -2.64 -23.07 6.10
CA VAL A 43 -3.19 -22.15 7.12
C VAL A 43 -4.62 -22.52 7.50
N GLN A 44 -5.49 -22.83 6.54
CA GLN A 44 -6.87 -23.26 6.80
C GLN A 44 -6.94 -24.59 7.57
N GLN A 45 -5.96 -25.48 7.37
CA GLN A 45 -5.81 -26.74 8.09
C GLN A 45 -5.11 -26.60 9.45
N GLN A 46 -4.61 -25.40 9.80
CA GLN A 46 -3.74 -25.14 10.94
C GLN A 46 -2.43 -25.98 10.92
N ASP A 47 -2.00 -26.40 9.72
CA ASP A 47 -0.73 -27.08 9.48
C ASP A 47 0.38 -26.04 9.36
N TRP A 48 0.73 -25.44 10.51
CA TRP A 48 1.60 -24.27 10.57
C TRP A 48 2.99 -24.54 10.02
N ASP A 49 3.55 -25.74 10.24
CA ASP A 49 4.87 -26.11 9.73
C ASP A 49 4.90 -26.06 8.19
N LYS A 50 3.92 -26.68 7.52
CA LYS A 50 3.82 -26.63 6.06
C LYS A 50 3.49 -25.24 5.54
N ALA A 51 2.64 -24.48 6.24
CA ALA A 51 2.35 -23.09 5.89
C ALA A 51 3.64 -22.23 5.93
N ILE A 52 4.45 -22.39 6.98
CA ILE A 52 5.72 -21.69 7.16
C ILE A 52 6.72 -22.08 6.07
N GLU A 53 6.87 -23.37 5.75
CA GLU A 53 7.75 -23.82 4.66
C GLU A 53 7.30 -23.28 3.29
N ALA A 54 6.00 -23.35 2.99
CA ALA A 54 5.43 -22.86 1.74
C ALA A 54 5.62 -21.34 1.59
N TYR A 55 5.27 -20.54 2.59
CA TYR A 55 5.48 -19.08 2.51
C TYR A 55 6.97 -18.70 2.54
N LYS A 56 7.87 -19.47 3.19
CA LYS A 56 9.32 -19.27 3.06
C LYS A 56 9.81 -19.48 1.62
N ALA A 57 9.29 -20.48 0.91
CA ALA A 57 9.62 -20.72 -0.49
C ALA A 57 9.11 -19.58 -1.39
N ILE A 58 7.85 -19.17 -1.23
CA ILE A 58 7.26 -18.05 -2.00
C ILE A 58 8.05 -16.75 -1.79
N VAL A 59 8.33 -16.37 -0.53
CA VAL A 59 9.08 -15.14 -0.21
C VAL A 59 10.52 -15.18 -0.74
N LYS A 60 11.13 -16.37 -0.85
CA LYS A 60 12.46 -16.54 -1.42
C LYS A 60 12.49 -16.26 -2.93
N GLU A 61 11.46 -16.68 -3.66
CA GLU A 61 11.34 -16.43 -5.11
C GLU A 61 10.76 -15.05 -5.43
N GLN A 62 9.89 -14.53 -4.58
CA GLN A 62 9.19 -13.26 -4.75
C GLN A 62 9.39 -12.34 -3.53
N PRO A 63 10.59 -11.74 -3.32
CA PRO A 63 10.88 -10.94 -2.13
C PRO A 63 10.02 -9.68 -1.97
N SER A 64 9.40 -9.20 -3.05
CA SER A 64 8.46 -8.07 -3.07
C SER A 64 7.00 -8.47 -2.78
N ASN A 65 6.68 -9.76 -2.68
CA ASN A 65 5.31 -10.21 -2.44
C ASN A 65 4.92 -9.97 -0.97
N GLY A 66 4.37 -8.79 -0.70
CA GLY A 66 3.97 -8.36 0.64
C GLY A 66 2.93 -9.25 1.30
N ASN A 67 2.01 -9.83 0.52
CA ASN A 67 1.03 -10.78 1.03
C ASN A 67 1.70 -12.07 1.53
N ALA A 68 2.63 -12.64 0.76
CA ALA A 68 3.40 -13.81 1.21
C ALA A 68 4.27 -13.49 2.44
N GLN A 69 4.90 -12.32 2.48
CA GLN A 69 5.74 -11.87 3.59
C GLN A 69 4.92 -11.62 4.88
N PHE A 70 3.70 -11.10 4.75
CA PHE A 70 2.73 -10.95 5.84
C PHE A 70 2.23 -12.30 6.35
N MET A 71 1.79 -13.18 5.44
CA MET A 71 1.26 -14.50 5.78
C MET A 71 2.31 -15.43 6.39
N LEU A 72 3.59 -15.30 6.01
CA LEU A 72 4.68 -15.99 6.70
C LEU A 72 4.77 -15.55 8.17
N GLY A 73 4.66 -14.24 8.45
CA GLY A 73 4.64 -13.72 9.81
C GLY A 73 3.41 -14.23 10.59
N TYR A 74 2.24 -14.27 9.95
CA TYR A 74 1.02 -14.80 10.55
C TYR A 74 1.13 -16.29 10.91
N ALA A 75 1.69 -17.12 10.02
CA ALA A 75 1.87 -18.55 10.29
C ALA A 75 2.89 -18.81 11.42
N LEU A 76 3.98 -18.03 11.48
CA LEU A 76 4.95 -18.05 12.60
C LEU A 76 4.33 -17.58 13.92
N HIS A 77 3.43 -16.60 13.86
CA HIS A 77 2.68 -16.14 15.03
C HIS A 77 1.79 -17.29 15.54
N ALA A 78 0.98 -17.88 14.66
CA ALA A 78 0.05 -18.95 15.00
C ALA A 78 0.74 -20.24 15.49
N SER A 79 1.98 -20.51 15.07
CA SER A 79 2.81 -21.59 15.61
C SER A 79 3.48 -21.28 16.95
N GLY A 80 3.40 -20.03 17.44
CA GLY A 80 4.07 -19.56 18.65
C GLY A 80 5.55 -19.16 18.48
N ASP A 81 6.09 -19.16 17.25
CA ASP A 81 7.44 -18.66 16.94
C ASP A 81 7.44 -17.12 16.82
N LEU A 82 7.14 -16.48 17.95
CA LEU A 82 6.93 -15.04 18.03
C LEU A 82 8.16 -14.21 17.65
N ASP A 83 9.38 -14.72 17.89
CA ASP A 83 10.61 -14.00 17.53
C ASP A 83 10.79 -13.94 16.01
N ASN A 84 10.53 -15.04 15.28
CA ASN A 84 10.52 -15.00 13.82
C ASN A 84 9.28 -14.28 13.26
N ALA A 85 8.12 -14.37 13.93
CA ALA A 85 6.92 -13.62 13.56
C ALA A 85 7.17 -12.10 13.59
N ILE A 86 7.77 -11.59 14.67
CA ILE A 86 8.21 -10.19 14.80
C ILE A 86 9.15 -9.79 13.65
N LEU A 87 10.11 -10.64 13.29
CA LEU A 87 11.04 -10.37 12.17
C LEU A 87 10.30 -10.25 10.83
N GLN A 88 9.35 -11.15 10.53
CA GLN A 88 8.61 -11.11 9.27
C GLN A 88 7.56 -9.99 9.24
N HIS A 89 6.86 -9.74 10.34
CA HIS A 89 5.93 -8.60 10.44
C HIS A 89 6.66 -7.26 10.33
N LYS A 90 7.89 -7.11 10.86
CA LYS A 90 8.74 -5.92 10.61
C LYS A 90 9.15 -5.73 9.14
N LYS A 91 9.17 -6.79 8.32
CA LYS A 91 9.36 -6.68 6.86
C LYS A 91 8.05 -6.29 6.17
N ALA A 92 6.95 -7.00 6.48
CA ALA A 92 5.62 -6.71 5.95
C ALA A 92 5.14 -5.28 6.31
N ALA A 93 5.53 -4.75 7.47
CA ALA A 93 5.25 -3.37 7.88
C ALA A 93 5.89 -2.29 6.99
N LYS A 94 6.78 -2.67 6.05
CA LYS A 94 7.38 -1.78 5.05
C LYS A 94 6.73 -1.88 3.66
N MET A 95 5.72 -2.75 3.51
CA MET A 95 5.05 -3.04 2.26
C MET A 95 3.65 -2.39 2.30
N PRO A 96 3.40 -1.28 1.60
CA PRO A 96 2.23 -0.41 1.84
C PRO A 96 0.88 -1.13 1.86
N GLN A 97 0.68 -2.11 0.98
CA GLN A 97 -0.55 -2.88 0.83
C GLN A 97 -0.90 -3.78 2.03
N VAL A 98 0.08 -4.15 2.87
CA VAL A 98 -0.12 -4.97 4.09
C VAL A 98 0.31 -4.27 5.37
N ALA A 99 0.99 -3.13 5.29
CA ALA A 99 1.60 -2.45 6.42
C ALA A 99 0.66 -2.11 7.60
N PRO A 100 -0.64 -1.76 7.42
CA PRO A 100 -1.55 -1.53 8.56
C PRO A 100 -1.75 -2.80 9.38
N MET A 101 -2.07 -3.93 8.72
CA MET A 101 -2.31 -5.22 9.38
C MET A 101 -1.01 -5.87 9.87
N ALA A 102 0.11 -5.64 9.18
CA ALA A 102 1.42 -6.08 9.64
C ALA A 102 1.85 -5.38 10.93
N ASN A 103 1.56 -4.07 11.08
CA ASN A 103 1.77 -3.36 12.35
C ASN A 103 0.83 -3.84 13.45
N TYR A 104 -0.42 -4.20 13.13
CA TYR A 104 -1.35 -4.80 14.11
C TYR A 104 -0.79 -6.13 14.66
N ASN A 105 -0.49 -7.09 13.79
CA ASN A 105 0.04 -8.40 14.20
C ASN A 105 1.43 -8.30 14.87
N LEU A 106 2.25 -7.30 14.49
CA LEU A 106 3.49 -6.98 15.20
C LEU A 106 3.21 -6.52 16.63
N GLY A 107 2.17 -5.71 16.84
CA GLY A 107 1.67 -5.31 18.14
C GLY A 107 1.23 -6.50 19.00
N CYS A 108 0.43 -7.41 18.44
CA CYS A 108 0.03 -8.65 19.11
C CYS A 108 1.24 -9.52 19.48
N ALA A 109 2.19 -9.73 18.57
CA ALA A 109 3.38 -10.54 18.84
C ALA A 109 4.28 -9.94 19.94
N PHE A 110 4.41 -8.60 19.98
CA PHE A 110 5.09 -7.91 21.08
C PHE A 110 4.33 -8.02 22.41
N ALA A 111 3.00 -7.93 22.41
CA ALA A 111 2.17 -8.06 23.60
C ALA A 111 2.27 -9.45 24.25
N LEU A 112 2.31 -10.51 23.43
CA LEU A 112 2.56 -11.88 23.87
C LEU A 112 3.99 -12.08 24.42
N LYS A 113 4.99 -11.37 23.87
CA LYS A 113 6.38 -11.37 24.35
C LYS A 113 6.58 -10.51 25.62
N GLY A 114 5.57 -9.80 26.10
CA GLY A 114 5.69 -8.85 27.21
C GLY A 114 6.45 -7.56 26.86
N MET A 115 6.66 -7.29 25.56
CA MET A 115 7.30 -6.07 25.04
C MET A 115 6.25 -4.95 24.94
N THR A 116 5.73 -4.52 26.10
CA THR A 116 4.54 -3.66 26.22
C THR A 116 4.66 -2.34 25.46
N SER A 117 5.84 -1.70 25.47
CA SER A 117 6.02 -0.40 24.81
C SER A 117 6.08 -0.53 23.29
N GLU A 118 6.79 -1.52 22.79
CA GLU A 118 6.89 -1.85 21.37
C GLU A 118 5.54 -2.33 20.82
N ALA A 119 4.74 -3.02 21.63
CA ALA A 119 3.36 -3.37 21.32
C ALA A 119 2.51 -2.12 21.11
N PHE A 120 2.50 -1.17 22.05
CA PHE A 120 1.79 0.10 21.89
C PHE A 120 2.30 0.91 20.69
N GLU A 121 3.60 0.93 20.40
CA GLU A 121 4.15 1.63 19.23
C GLU A 121 3.63 1.03 17.91
N ALA A 122 3.63 -0.30 17.79
CA ALA A 122 3.15 -0.99 16.60
C ALA A 122 1.61 -0.89 16.45
N LEU A 123 0.86 -1.01 17.56
CA LEU A 123 -0.60 -0.84 17.55
C LEU A 123 -1.01 0.59 17.18
N ASN A 124 -0.35 1.61 17.72
CA ASN A 124 -0.62 2.99 17.31
C ASN A 124 -0.27 3.23 15.84
N ARG A 125 0.83 2.68 15.31
CA ARG A 125 1.08 2.70 13.85
C ARG A 125 -0.06 2.06 13.05
N ALA A 126 -0.58 0.91 13.47
CA ALA A 126 -1.70 0.26 12.80
C ALA A 126 -2.96 1.16 12.79
N ILE A 127 -3.24 1.83 13.90
CA ILE A 127 -4.34 2.78 14.03
C ILE A 127 -4.08 4.01 13.14
N ASP A 128 -2.89 4.59 13.14
CA ASP A 128 -2.56 5.73 12.28
C ASP A 128 -2.78 5.36 10.81
N MET A 129 -2.33 4.17 10.41
CA MET A 129 -2.49 3.58 9.06
C MET A 129 -3.90 3.04 8.72
N GLY A 130 -4.92 3.31 9.55
CA GLY A 130 -6.31 3.07 9.18
C GLY A 130 -6.99 1.82 9.78
N VAL A 131 -6.36 1.07 10.68
CA VAL A 131 -7.05 -0.02 11.39
C VAL A 131 -8.05 0.57 12.40
N ARG A 132 -9.36 0.32 12.20
CA ARG A 132 -10.47 0.99 12.93
C ARG A 132 -11.36 0.04 13.77
N ASP A 133 -11.11 -1.26 13.78
CA ASP A 133 -11.95 -2.17 14.56
C ASP A 133 -11.61 -2.15 16.06
N ALA A 134 -12.22 -1.22 16.78
CA ALA A 134 -12.09 -1.13 18.23
C ALA A 134 -12.70 -2.34 18.98
N ALA A 135 -13.55 -3.16 18.33
CA ALA A 135 -14.06 -4.40 18.90
C ALA A 135 -13.03 -5.54 18.75
N GLN A 136 -12.34 -5.63 17.61
CA GLN A 136 -11.20 -6.54 17.40
C GLN A 136 -10.15 -6.33 18.50
N PHE A 137 -9.66 -5.10 18.72
CA PHE A 137 -8.67 -4.83 19.77
C PHE A 137 -9.15 -5.24 21.17
N LYS A 138 -10.43 -5.00 21.50
CA LYS A 138 -11.02 -5.40 22.80
C LYS A 138 -11.23 -6.90 22.94
N GLY A 139 -11.44 -7.61 21.83
CA GLY A 139 -11.67 -9.05 21.78
C GLY A 139 -10.38 -9.86 21.77
N ASP A 140 -9.36 -9.38 21.05
CA ASP A 140 -8.13 -10.11 20.74
C ASP A 140 -7.38 -10.58 22.00
N PRO A 141 -7.18 -11.91 22.19
CA PRO A 141 -6.53 -12.46 23.37
C PRO A 141 -5.04 -12.08 23.45
N ASP A 142 -4.36 -11.84 22.34
CA ASP A 142 -2.93 -11.51 22.33
C ASP A 142 -2.65 -10.17 23.03
N LEU A 143 -3.65 -9.28 22.96
CA LEU A 143 -3.63 -7.96 23.58
C LEU A 143 -4.09 -7.98 25.05
N GLN A 144 -4.42 -9.15 25.63
CA GLN A 144 -4.90 -9.24 27.01
C GLN A 144 -3.92 -8.64 28.03
N SER A 145 -2.60 -8.84 27.82
CA SER A 145 -1.54 -8.31 28.69
C SER A 145 -1.52 -6.77 28.74
N LEU A 146 -1.99 -6.11 27.68
CA LEU A 146 -2.01 -4.64 27.59
C LEU A 146 -3.23 -4.03 28.30
N ARG A 147 -4.31 -4.78 28.55
CA ARG A 147 -5.61 -4.23 28.97
C ARG A 147 -5.60 -3.52 30.33
N THR A 148 -4.59 -3.79 31.16
CA THR A 148 -4.37 -3.15 32.46
C THR A 148 -3.37 -1.98 32.43
N ASP A 149 -2.69 -1.76 31.30
CA ASP A 149 -1.79 -0.63 31.11
C ASP A 149 -2.58 0.68 30.93
N GLU A 150 -2.11 1.78 31.51
CA GLU A 150 -2.77 3.08 31.44
C GLU A 150 -2.97 3.60 30.01
N ARG A 151 -2.11 3.19 29.06
CA ARG A 151 -2.17 3.57 27.64
C ARG A 151 -3.29 2.86 26.88
N TRP A 152 -3.81 1.73 27.40
CA TRP A 152 -4.81 0.91 26.73
C TRP A 152 -6.11 1.65 26.45
N LYS A 153 -6.69 2.25 27.49
CA LYS A 153 -7.99 2.93 27.38
C LYS A 153 -7.93 4.14 26.42
N PRO A 154 -6.95 5.07 26.52
CA PRO A 154 -6.78 6.13 25.54
C PRO A 154 -6.58 5.64 24.10
N MET A 155 -5.77 4.60 23.89
CA MET A 155 -5.54 4.00 22.58
C MET A 155 -6.84 3.44 22.00
N VAL A 156 -7.52 2.54 22.70
CA VAL A 156 -8.75 1.89 22.20
C VAL A 156 -9.90 2.88 22.03
N GLU A 157 -9.94 3.94 22.83
CA GLU A 157 -10.88 5.04 22.62
C GLU A 157 -10.53 5.91 21.40
N SER A 158 -9.26 6.03 20.97
CA SER A 158 -8.89 6.80 19.78
C SER A 158 -9.37 6.11 18.49
N ILE A 159 -9.30 4.77 18.45
CA ILE A 159 -9.79 3.93 17.34
C ILE A 159 -11.25 4.26 16.98
N ALA A 160 -12.08 4.50 18.00
CA ALA A 160 -13.50 4.79 17.86
C ALA A 160 -13.84 6.29 17.63
N LYS A 161 -12.84 7.18 17.53
CA LYS A 161 -13.03 8.65 17.59
C LYS A 161 -12.57 9.43 16.35
N LEU A 162 -12.33 8.76 15.21
CA LEU A 162 -12.15 9.44 13.93
C LEU A 162 -13.44 9.35 13.10
N THR A 163 -13.94 10.51 12.70
CA THR A 163 -15.03 10.65 11.73
C THR A 163 -14.55 10.29 10.32
N GLN A 164 -15.47 9.98 9.42
CA GLN A 164 -15.17 9.80 7.99
C GLN A 164 -14.48 11.05 7.40
N ALA A 165 -14.91 12.25 7.83
CA ALA A 165 -14.30 13.52 7.47
C ALA A 165 -12.82 13.63 7.92
N GLU A 166 -12.51 13.22 9.16
CA GLU A 166 -11.13 13.13 9.66
C GLU A 166 -10.31 12.05 8.94
N MET A 167 -10.95 11.04 8.34
CA MET A 167 -10.27 9.96 7.62
C MET A 167 -10.12 10.20 6.12
N ALA A 168 -10.73 11.25 5.56
CA ALA A 168 -10.93 11.40 4.12
C ALA A 168 -9.66 11.57 3.26
N LEU A 169 -8.47 11.72 3.85
CA LEU A 169 -7.17 11.69 3.17
C LEU A 169 -6.25 10.54 3.60
N HIS A 170 -6.69 9.65 4.50
CA HIS A 170 -5.80 8.65 5.09
C HIS A 170 -5.21 7.68 4.06
N PHE A 171 -5.94 7.42 2.97
CA PHE A 171 -5.48 6.57 1.86
C PHE A 171 -4.29 7.17 1.07
N TRP A 172 -4.03 8.48 1.19
CA TRP A 172 -2.98 9.17 0.45
C TRP A 172 -1.63 9.16 1.19
N VAL A 173 -1.62 8.74 2.46
CA VAL A 173 -0.40 8.63 3.27
C VAL A 173 0.44 7.42 2.85
N GLY A 174 1.69 7.68 2.43
CA GLY A 174 2.58 6.67 1.90
C GLY A 174 3.85 7.26 1.24
N GLU A 175 4.70 6.38 0.72
CA GLU A 175 5.81 6.73 -0.18
C GLU A 175 5.43 6.32 -1.61
N TRP A 176 5.53 7.26 -2.54
CA TRP A 176 4.95 7.15 -3.88
C TRP A 176 5.95 7.51 -4.98
N ASP A 177 5.98 6.70 -6.03
CA ASP A 177 6.50 7.07 -7.35
C ASP A 177 5.32 7.57 -8.20
N CYS A 178 5.40 8.80 -8.70
CA CYS A 178 4.25 9.50 -9.28
C CYS A 178 4.40 9.63 -10.81
N TYR A 179 3.51 8.99 -11.56
CA TYR A 179 3.58 8.86 -13.01
C TYR A 179 2.52 9.72 -13.72
N ASN A 180 2.88 10.33 -14.83
CA ASN A 180 1.91 10.99 -15.71
C ASN A 180 1.12 9.93 -16.48
N THR A 181 -0.20 9.92 -16.33
CA THR A 181 -1.08 8.86 -16.90
C THR A 181 -1.15 8.85 -18.42
N GLN A 182 -0.86 9.98 -19.08
CA GLN A 182 -0.98 10.12 -20.54
C GLN A 182 0.21 9.53 -21.29
N ASN A 183 1.40 9.49 -20.66
CA ASN A 183 2.65 9.05 -21.31
C ASN A 183 3.46 8.03 -20.50
N GLY A 184 3.07 7.72 -19.26
CA GLY A 184 3.74 6.74 -18.40
C GLY A 184 5.07 7.21 -17.80
N ASN A 185 5.46 8.47 -18.00
CA ASN A 185 6.73 8.99 -17.48
C ASN A 185 6.64 9.31 -15.98
N LEU A 186 7.68 8.91 -15.24
CA LEU A 186 7.86 9.33 -13.86
C LEU A 186 8.00 10.86 -13.78
N SER A 187 7.06 11.50 -13.09
CA SER A 187 7.01 12.96 -12.90
C SER A 187 7.70 13.41 -11.62
N GLY A 188 7.76 12.55 -10.61
CA GLY A 188 8.46 12.81 -9.35
C GLY A 188 8.21 11.71 -8.32
N THR A 189 8.74 11.93 -7.12
CA THR A 189 8.44 11.13 -5.93
C THR A 189 7.71 12.00 -4.91
N ASN A 190 6.78 11.39 -4.18
CA ASN A 190 6.06 12.07 -3.09
C ASN A 190 6.10 11.23 -1.82
N THR A 191 6.23 11.87 -0.66
CA THR A 191 6.12 11.22 0.64
C THR A 191 5.11 11.97 1.49
N LEU A 192 4.01 11.28 1.84
CA LEU A 192 2.97 11.79 2.71
C LEU A 192 3.01 11.02 4.03
N SER A 193 2.92 11.74 5.15
CA SER A 193 3.03 11.12 6.48
C SER A 193 2.24 11.88 7.55
N PHE A 194 1.56 11.15 8.43
CA PHE A 194 0.76 11.74 9.50
C PHE A 194 1.60 12.53 10.50
N ARG A 195 0.96 13.56 11.07
CA ARG A 195 1.42 14.39 12.18
C ARG A 195 0.19 14.68 13.06
N VAL A 196 0.44 15.07 14.32
CA VAL A 196 -0.58 15.60 15.26
C VAL A 196 -1.87 14.77 15.31
N GLY A 197 -1.77 13.50 15.75
CA GLY A 197 -2.95 12.63 15.95
C GLY A 197 -3.79 12.40 14.68
N ASN A 198 -3.10 12.24 13.55
CA ASN A 198 -3.66 12.00 12.21
C ASN A 198 -4.56 13.11 11.64
N LYS A 199 -4.54 14.29 12.26
CA LYS A 199 -5.27 15.49 11.79
C LYS A 199 -4.40 16.42 10.94
N VAL A 200 -3.12 16.10 10.80
CA VAL A 200 -2.21 16.79 9.90
C VAL A 200 -1.49 15.75 9.04
N ILE A 201 -1.38 15.98 7.74
CA ILE A 201 -0.54 15.19 6.83
C ILE A 201 0.51 16.14 6.24
N HIS A 202 1.77 15.80 6.48
CA HIS A 202 2.92 16.47 5.86
C HIS A 202 3.28 15.75 4.57
N GLU A 203 3.29 16.49 3.47
CA GLU A 203 3.62 16.07 2.11
C GLU A 203 4.98 16.67 1.71
N SER A 204 5.84 15.88 1.06
CA SER A 204 7.11 16.35 0.51
C SER A 204 7.32 15.75 -0.88
N TRP A 205 7.33 16.61 -1.90
CA TRP A 205 7.39 16.29 -3.32
C TRP A 205 8.75 16.68 -3.91
N THR A 206 9.32 15.80 -4.74
CA THR A 206 10.48 16.10 -5.58
C THR A 206 10.21 15.67 -7.02
N ALA A 207 10.27 16.60 -7.96
CA ALA A 207 10.11 16.30 -9.39
C ALA A 207 11.32 15.53 -9.95
N THR A 208 11.09 14.70 -10.97
CA THR A 208 12.15 13.95 -11.65
C THR A 208 13.23 14.92 -12.17
N GLY A 209 14.50 14.64 -11.87
CA GLY A 209 15.63 15.53 -12.17
C GLY A 209 15.91 16.62 -11.12
N GLY A 210 15.12 16.70 -10.04
CA GLY A 210 15.41 17.51 -8.86
C GLY A 210 15.35 19.04 -9.06
N GLN A 211 14.85 19.52 -10.20
CA GLN A 211 14.78 20.95 -10.51
C GLN A 211 13.60 21.67 -9.85
N PHE A 212 12.63 20.92 -9.32
CA PHE A 212 11.46 21.43 -8.63
C PHE A 212 11.14 20.53 -7.44
N SER A 213 10.86 21.14 -6.30
CA SER A 213 10.39 20.49 -5.09
C SER A 213 9.41 21.41 -4.36
N GLY A 214 8.59 20.83 -3.49
CA GLY A 214 7.69 21.56 -2.62
C GLY A 214 7.15 20.68 -1.52
N GLU A 215 6.57 21.32 -0.51
CA GLU A 215 5.98 20.64 0.65
C GLU A 215 4.57 21.18 0.92
N SER A 216 3.74 20.35 1.54
CA SER A 216 2.41 20.80 1.99
C SER A 216 2.05 20.32 3.39
N TRP A 217 1.25 21.15 4.06
CA TRP A 217 0.55 20.79 5.28
C TRP A 217 -0.93 20.73 4.96
N ASN A 218 -1.46 19.51 4.96
CA ASN A 218 -2.90 19.23 4.91
C ASN A 218 -3.37 19.15 6.36
N VAL A 219 -4.32 19.97 6.77
CA VAL A 219 -4.82 20.06 8.15
C VAL A 219 -6.33 19.83 8.15
N TYR A 220 -6.80 18.90 8.97
CA TYR A 220 -8.22 18.74 9.21
C TYR A 220 -8.71 19.83 10.18
N ASN A 221 -9.52 20.76 9.66
CA ASN A 221 -10.16 21.80 10.45
C ASN A 221 -11.54 21.32 10.91
N ARG A 222 -11.66 21.08 12.23
CA ARG A 222 -12.90 20.62 12.88
C ARG A 222 -14.03 21.64 12.81
N GLU A 223 -13.74 22.94 12.86
CA GLU A 223 -14.75 24.00 12.88
C GLU A 223 -15.43 24.17 11.50
N THR A 224 -14.69 23.89 10.42
CA THR A 224 -15.18 23.98 9.04
C THR A 224 -15.58 22.63 8.43
N ASN A 225 -15.30 21.51 9.13
CA ASN A 225 -15.47 20.13 8.66
C ASN A 225 -14.79 19.90 7.29
N ALA A 226 -13.57 20.40 7.16
CA ALA A 226 -12.83 20.44 5.90
C ALA A 226 -11.34 20.14 6.10
N TRP A 227 -10.70 19.60 5.07
CA TRP A 227 -9.24 19.59 4.95
C TRP A 227 -8.77 20.88 4.30
N GLU A 228 -7.75 21.50 4.88
CA GLU A 228 -7.13 22.73 4.42
C GLU A 228 -5.67 22.44 4.07
N GLN A 229 -5.27 22.62 2.81
CA GLN A 229 -3.89 22.46 2.37
C GLN A 229 -3.22 23.82 2.19
N THR A 230 -2.05 24.00 2.82
CA THR A 230 -1.07 25.01 2.39
C THR A 230 0.11 24.31 1.73
N TRP A 231 0.35 24.62 0.45
CA TRP A 231 1.53 24.19 -0.31
C TRP A 231 2.55 25.33 -0.44
N VAL A 232 3.84 25.02 -0.39
CA VAL A 232 4.94 25.94 -0.72
C VAL A 232 5.96 25.24 -1.62
N ASP A 233 6.37 25.89 -2.73
CA ASP A 233 7.44 25.38 -3.60
C ASP A 233 8.84 26.00 -3.31
N ILE A 234 9.87 25.46 -3.95
CA ILE A 234 11.26 25.95 -3.85
C ILE A 234 11.46 27.41 -4.30
N GLY A 235 10.53 27.98 -5.08
CA GLY A 235 10.50 29.40 -5.45
C GLY A 235 9.82 30.30 -4.41
N GLY A 236 9.24 29.72 -3.35
CA GLY A 236 8.43 30.43 -2.35
C GLY A 236 7.01 30.74 -2.81
N ASN A 237 6.53 30.18 -3.92
CA ASN A 237 5.13 30.33 -4.32
C ASN A 237 4.26 29.52 -3.35
N ARG A 238 3.13 30.11 -2.92
CA ARG A 238 2.19 29.51 -1.99
C ARG A 238 0.83 29.30 -2.64
N LEU A 239 0.27 28.11 -2.46
CA LEU A 239 -1.14 27.81 -2.74
C LEU A 239 -1.87 27.50 -1.43
N PHE A 240 -3.13 27.94 -1.33
CA PHE A 240 -4.06 27.53 -0.28
C PHE A 240 -5.36 27.03 -0.89
N ILE A 241 -5.76 25.82 -0.54
CA ILE A 241 -6.96 25.16 -1.05
C ILE A 241 -7.67 24.41 0.07
N THR A 242 -8.99 24.26 -0.05
CA THR A 242 -9.83 23.61 0.96
C THR A 242 -10.75 22.58 0.33
N ALA A 243 -10.93 21.43 0.98
CA ALA A 243 -11.85 20.36 0.59
C ALA A 243 -12.84 20.10 1.72
N LYS A 244 -14.13 20.40 1.50
CA LYS A 244 -15.17 20.05 2.47
C LYS A 244 -15.43 18.55 2.45
N CYS A 245 -15.51 17.94 3.63
CA CYS A 245 -15.91 16.55 3.75
C CYS A 245 -17.44 16.46 3.76
N ASN A 246 -18.00 15.91 2.68
CA ASN A 246 -19.41 15.48 2.62
C ASN A 246 -19.48 13.97 2.94
N ASP A 247 -20.64 13.49 3.38
CA ASP A 247 -20.80 12.08 3.83
C ASP A 247 -20.54 11.04 2.71
N ASP A 248 -20.70 11.42 1.44
CA ASP A 248 -20.46 10.53 0.27
C ASP A 248 -19.00 10.59 -0.25
N SER A 249 -18.00 10.71 0.63
CA SER A 249 -16.57 10.88 0.28
C SER A 249 -15.89 9.67 -0.39
N ILE A 250 -16.65 8.73 -0.96
CA ILE A 250 -16.17 7.48 -1.57
C ILE A 250 -15.39 7.77 -2.86
N GLU A 251 -15.70 8.86 -3.56
CA GLU A 251 -15.01 9.27 -4.80
C GLU A 251 -13.70 10.03 -4.56
N GLY A 252 -13.34 10.37 -3.32
CA GLY A 252 -12.17 11.17 -2.96
C GLY A 252 -12.50 12.56 -2.41
N LEU A 253 -11.50 13.45 -2.36
CA LEU A 253 -11.65 14.85 -1.93
C LEU A 253 -11.26 15.83 -3.04
N MET A 254 -12.20 16.72 -3.37
CA MET A 254 -11.99 17.87 -4.23
C MET A 254 -11.58 19.09 -3.40
N PHE A 255 -10.32 19.49 -3.50
CA PHE A 255 -9.83 20.75 -2.97
C PHE A 255 -10.07 21.89 -3.97
N GLU A 256 -10.52 23.03 -3.49
CA GLU A 256 -10.67 24.26 -4.27
C GLU A 256 -10.04 25.47 -3.57
N GLY A 257 -9.51 26.42 -4.34
CA GLY A 257 -9.00 27.69 -3.82
C GLY A 257 -8.49 28.61 -4.92
N GLU A 258 -7.88 29.73 -4.53
CA GLU A 258 -7.40 30.76 -5.46
C GLU A 258 -5.86 30.85 -5.47
N ASN A 259 -5.28 30.85 -6.67
CA ASN A 259 -3.91 31.24 -6.90
C ASN A 259 -3.85 32.75 -7.21
N VAL A 260 -3.09 33.50 -6.41
CA VAL A 260 -2.90 34.96 -6.58
C VAL A 260 -1.42 35.26 -6.76
N ALA A 261 -0.97 35.29 -8.01
CA ALA A 261 0.39 35.73 -8.33
C ALA A 261 0.51 37.27 -8.28
N PRO A 262 1.66 37.85 -7.88
CA PRO A 262 1.84 39.29 -7.81
C PRO A 262 1.53 40.01 -9.13
N GLY A 263 0.57 40.94 -9.10
CA GLY A 263 0.15 41.71 -10.29
C GLY A 263 -0.73 40.95 -11.30
N ALA A 264 -1.07 39.68 -11.03
CA ALA A 264 -1.98 38.89 -11.86
C ALA A 264 -3.44 39.00 -11.37
N LYS A 265 -4.39 38.57 -12.22
CA LYS A 265 -5.77 38.28 -11.76
C LYS A 265 -5.77 36.97 -10.97
N PRO A 266 -6.59 36.83 -9.91
CA PRO A 266 -6.81 35.54 -9.25
C PRO A 266 -7.24 34.47 -10.25
N THR A 267 -6.65 33.28 -10.11
CA THR A 267 -6.95 32.10 -10.92
C THR A 267 -7.50 31.02 -9.99
N LEU A 268 -8.68 30.48 -10.27
CA LEU A 268 -9.20 29.38 -9.45
C LEU A 268 -8.42 28.11 -9.75
N SER A 269 -8.22 27.28 -8.73
CA SER A 269 -7.52 26.00 -8.84
C SER A 269 -8.30 24.91 -8.12
N ARG A 270 -8.32 23.72 -8.73
CA ARG A 270 -8.94 22.51 -8.20
C ARG A 270 -7.94 21.37 -8.19
N MET A 271 -7.99 20.55 -7.15
CA MET A 271 -7.23 19.30 -7.06
C MET A 271 -8.15 18.21 -6.52
N HIS A 272 -8.40 17.19 -7.32
CA HIS A 272 -9.09 15.98 -6.87
C HIS A 272 -8.06 14.93 -6.50
N VAL A 273 -8.10 14.44 -5.26
CA VAL A 273 -7.29 13.31 -4.77
C VAL A 273 -8.23 12.16 -4.42
N ARG A 274 -8.02 10.97 -5.00
CA ARG A 274 -8.92 9.82 -4.79
C ARG A 274 -8.22 8.46 -4.85
N PRO A 275 -8.76 7.43 -4.17
CA PRO A 275 -8.26 6.06 -4.31
C PRO A 275 -8.30 5.58 -5.76
N ALA A 276 -7.35 4.71 -6.10
CA ALA A 276 -7.23 3.99 -7.36
C ALA A 276 -7.01 2.48 -7.07
N GLU A 277 -7.00 1.63 -8.09
CA GLU A 277 -6.88 0.18 -7.89
C GLU A 277 -5.50 -0.20 -7.32
N GLY A 278 -5.39 -1.38 -6.69
CA GLY A 278 -4.12 -1.86 -6.14
C GLY A 278 -3.56 -1.06 -4.96
N GLY A 279 -4.33 -0.15 -4.35
CA GLY A 279 -3.84 0.73 -3.29
C GLY A 279 -3.10 1.97 -3.81
N ARG A 280 -3.28 2.30 -5.09
CA ARG A 280 -2.77 3.52 -5.73
C ARG A 280 -3.64 4.73 -5.40
N VAL A 281 -3.18 5.93 -5.77
CA VAL A 281 -3.95 7.18 -5.67
C VAL A 281 -3.92 7.94 -6.99
N LEU A 282 -5.08 8.41 -7.46
CA LEU A 282 -5.14 9.33 -8.60
C LEU A 282 -5.28 10.76 -8.11
N GLN A 283 -4.44 11.65 -8.64
CA GLN A 283 -4.51 13.09 -8.43
C GLN A 283 -4.70 13.81 -9.76
N THR A 284 -5.77 14.60 -9.90
CA THR A 284 -6.00 15.47 -11.07
C THR A 284 -6.08 16.93 -10.66
N GLY A 285 -5.35 17.79 -11.37
CA GLY A 285 -5.36 19.24 -11.14
C GLY A 285 -6.00 20.02 -12.29
N TYR A 286 -6.75 21.07 -11.96
CA TYR A 286 -7.43 21.94 -12.93
C TYR A 286 -7.25 23.42 -12.54
N SER A 287 -7.32 24.32 -13.52
CA SER A 287 -7.45 25.77 -13.26
C SER A 287 -8.60 26.40 -14.05
N SER A 288 -9.04 27.57 -13.60
CA SER A 288 -10.05 28.40 -14.27
C SER A 288 -9.68 29.89 -14.20
N ASP A 289 -9.62 30.52 -15.37
CA ASP A 289 -9.26 31.93 -15.54
C ASP A 289 -10.51 32.85 -15.70
N ASP A 290 -11.73 32.26 -15.71
CA ASP A 290 -13.00 32.93 -16.00
C ASP A 290 -14.01 32.95 -14.84
N GLY A 291 -13.52 32.64 -13.63
CA GLY A 291 -14.32 32.56 -12.41
C GLY A 291 -15.05 31.23 -12.23
N GLY A 292 -14.50 30.14 -12.75
CA GLY A 292 -15.00 28.78 -12.53
C GLY A 292 -16.05 28.31 -13.54
N LYS A 293 -16.25 29.05 -14.64
CA LYS A 293 -17.22 28.69 -15.69
C LYS A 293 -16.65 27.64 -16.63
N THR A 294 -15.36 27.73 -16.94
CA THR A 294 -14.59 26.71 -17.67
C THR A 294 -13.40 26.25 -16.85
N TRP A 295 -13.07 24.96 -16.93
CA TRP A 295 -11.98 24.34 -16.20
C TRP A 295 -11.05 23.62 -17.17
N THR A 296 -9.75 23.92 -17.09
CA THR A 296 -8.72 23.27 -17.90
C THR A 296 -7.90 22.35 -17.02
N GLN A 297 -7.90 21.05 -17.33
CA GLN A 297 -7.01 20.09 -16.67
C GLN A 297 -5.55 20.44 -16.96
N LYS A 298 -4.72 20.48 -15.91
CA LYS A 298 -3.30 20.85 -15.97
C LYS A 298 -2.39 19.63 -15.81
N TYR A 299 -2.80 18.65 -15.01
CA TYR A 299 -2.07 17.42 -14.80
C TYR A 299 -3.01 16.28 -14.37
N GLU A 300 -2.50 15.06 -14.54
CA GLU A 300 -3.05 13.84 -13.98
C GLU A 300 -1.87 12.95 -13.59
N LEU A 301 -1.84 12.53 -12.33
CA LEU A 301 -0.76 11.78 -11.73
C LEU A 301 -1.31 10.52 -11.05
N MET A 302 -0.80 9.36 -11.46
CA MET A 302 -0.98 8.12 -10.73
C MET A 302 0.14 7.98 -9.71
N TYR A 303 -0.22 7.95 -8.43
CA TYR A 303 0.66 7.69 -7.30
C TYR A 303 0.72 6.17 -7.12
N VAL A 304 1.87 5.59 -7.43
CA VAL A 304 2.11 4.15 -7.37
C VAL A 304 2.98 3.88 -6.15
N PRO A 305 2.67 2.85 -5.31
CA PRO A 305 3.50 2.51 -4.17
C PRO A 305 4.97 2.36 -4.58
N LYS A 306 5.86 3.05 -3.86
CA LYS A 306 7.25 3.21 -4.27
C LYS A 306 7.96 1.89 -4.57
N GLY A 307 8.54 1.78 -5.76
CA GLY A 307 9.20 0.58 -6.28
C GLY A 307 8.29 -0.44 -6.98
N GLU A 308 6.98 -0.19 -7.06
CA GLU A 308 6.09 -0.97 -7.94
C GLU A 308 6.13 -0.48 -9.39
N ALA A 309 5.77 -1.37 -10.33
CA ALA A 309 5.71 -1.03 -11.75
C ALA A 309 4.40 -0.32 -12.11
N TYR A 310 4.45 0.50 -13.17
CA TYR A 310 3.30 1.21 -13.73
C TYR A 310 3.28 1.08 -15.26
N SER A 311 2.09 0.82 -15.82
CA SER A 311 1.83 0.88 -17.26
C SER A 311 0.68 1.85 -17.55
N VAL A 312 0.78 2.57 -18.69
CA VAL A 312 -0.30 3.45 -19.16
C VAL A 312 -1.59 2.64 -19.37
N GLY A 313 -2.70 3.14 -18.83
CA GLY A 313 -4.01 2.51 -18.91
C GLY A 313 -4.38 1.62 -17.72
N GLU A 314 -3.48 1.41 -16.77
CA GLU A 314 -3.82 0.84 -15.46
C GLU A 314 -4.54 1.88 -14.58
N SER A 315 -5.67 1.48 -14.01
CA SER A 315 -6.50 2.26 -13.06
C SER A 315 -6.11 2.08 -11.59
#